data_AF-A0AAV4NMD5-F1
#
_entry.id   AF-A0AAV4NMD5-F1
#
_cell.length_a   1.000
_cell.length_b   1.000
_cell.length_c   1.000
_cell.angle_alpha   90.00
_cell.angle_beta   90.00
_cell.angle_gamma   90.00
#
_symmetry.space_group_name_H-M   'P 1'
#
loop_
_entity.id
_entity.type
_entity.pdbx_description
1 polymer ?
#
loop_
_entity_poly.entity_id
_entity_poly.type
_entity_poly.pdbx_seq_one_letter_code
_entity_poly.pdbx_strand_id
1 'polypeptide(L)'
;MRDSKGPITSSALKKVMKKFEATGSLASRQRSGHLTTAAAVATTVEQTVQSMSAVAAHGECSAREVSRQTGVSYGSVWKALRITLKWYPYKLQHKQELKPPDFDSRRGFANLEARLRNIRVVLDPYKTLNADLHLDAFHYKDDMISLHPSVFI
;
A
#
# COMPACT_ATOMS: atom_id res chain seq x y z
N MET A 1 19.01 17.71 -26.11
CA MET A 1 17.70 18.24 -26.56
C MET A 1 17.52 17.78 -28.01
N ARG A 2 16.47 17.00 -28.32
CA ARG A 2 16.23 16.53 -29.70
C ARG A 2 15.17 17.43 -30.33
N ASP A 3 15.62 18.58 -30.83
CA ASP A 3 14.81 19.48 -31.64
C ASP A 3 15.20 19.32 -33.10
N SER A 4 14.46 18.46 -33.81
CA SER A 4 14.47 18.42 -35.27
C SER A 4 13.16 17.80 -35.76
N LYS A 5 12.05 18.51 -35.52
CA LYS A 5 10.82 18.31 -36.29
C LYS A 5 10.68 19.50 -37.23
N GLY A 6 10.62 19.21 -38.53
CA GLY A 6 10.38 20.22 -39.55
C GLY A 6 9.06 20.99 -39.33
N PRO A 7 8.82 22.05 -40.11
CA PRO A 7 7.64 22.89 -39.98
C PRO A 7 6.35 22.05 -40.01
N ILE A 8 5.37 22.43 -39.20
CA ILE A 8 4.10 21.73 -39.09
C ILE A 8 3.44 21.59 -40.47
N THR A 9 3.08 20.36 -40.83
CA THR A 9 2.39 20.10 -42.10
C THR A 9 0.97 20.63 -42.06
N SER A 10 0.45 21.10 -43.20
CA SER A 10 -0.93 21.62 -43.31
C SER A 10 -1.99 20.61 -42.86
N SER A 11 -1.73 19.31 -43.07
CA SER A 11 -2.57 18.22 -42.59
C SER A 11 -2.57 18.08 -41.07
N ALA A 12 -1.44 18.33 -40.41
CA ALA A 12 -1.35 18.37 -38.96
C ALA A 12 -2.11 19.57 -38.40
N LEU A 13 -2.02 20.75 -39.02
CA LEU A 13 -2.79 21.93 -38.63
C LEU A 13 -4.30 21.67 -38.71
N LYS A 14 -4.80 21.08 -39.80
CA LYS A 14 -6.22 20.70 -39.95
C LYS A 14 -6.69 19.74 -38.86
N LYS A 15 -5.86 18.76 -38.48
CA LYS A 15 -6.18 17.83 -37.36
C LYS A 15 -6.26 18.57 -36.03
N VAL A 16 -5.39 19.54 -35.80
CA VAL A 16 -5.38 20.36 -34.59
C VAL A 16 -6.63 21.24 -34.52
N MET A 17 -7.02 21.91 -35.62
CA MET A 17 -8.25 22.69 -35.71
C MET A 17 -9.49 21.82 -35.47
N LYS A 18 -9.61 20.67 -36.16
CA LYS A 18 -10.73 19.75 -35.95
C LYS A 18 -10.83 19.25 -34.51
N LYS A 19 -9.69 19.00 -33.85
CA LYS A 19 -9.66 18.62 -32.42
C LYS A 19 -10.17 19.76 -31.53
N PHE A 20 -9.75 20.99 -31.83
CA PHE A 20 -10.18 22.19 -31.10
C PHE A 20 -11.68 22.42 -31.25
N GLU A 21 -12.23 22.35 -32.45
CA GLU A 21 -13.67 22.48 -32.70
C GLU A 21 -14.47 21.42 -31.93
N ALA A 22 -13.96 20.19 -31.83
CA ALA A 22 -14.65 19.09 -31.14
C ALA A 22 -14.53 19.13 -29.61
N THR A 23 -13.40 19.57 -29.06
CA THR A 23 -13.10 19.46 -27.61
C THR A 23 -13.01 20.81 -26.90
N GLY A 24 -12.93 21.92 -27.65
CA GLY A 24 -12.62 23.26 -27.13
C GLY A 24 -11.19 23.42 -26.61
N SER A 25 -10.33 22.42 -26.78
CA SER A 25 -8.99 22.38 -26.17
C SER A 25 -7.91 21.89 -27.12
N LEU A 26 -6.78 22.60 -27.11
CA LEU A 26 -5.56 22.22 -27.82
C LEU A 26 -4.67 21.29 -27.00
N ALA A 27 -5.00 21.02 -25.73
CA ALA A 27 -4.23 20.12 -24.88
C ALA A 27 -4.08 18.72 -25.52
N SER A 28 -2.97 18.05 -25.22
CA SER A 28 -2.81 16.65 -25.65
C SER A 28 -3.92 15.82 -25.01
N ARG A 29 -4.60 15.00 -25.82
CA ARG A 29 -5.54 14.02 -25.27
C ARG A 29 -4.75 13.05 -24.42
N GLN A 30 -5.29 12.67 -23.26
CA GLN A 30 -4.78 11.53 -22.52
C GLN A 30 -4.80 10.32 -23.45
N ARG A 31 -3.64 9.70 -23.66
CA ARG A 31 -3.56 8.50 -24.48
C ARG A 31 -4.35 7.41 -23.77
N SER A 32 -5.30 6.80 -24.48
CA SER A 32 -5.86 5.53 -24.05
C SER A 32 -4.72 4.52 -24.07
N GLY A 33 -4.17 4.21 -22.90
CA GLY A 33 -3.20 3.14 -22.75
C GLY A 33 -3.86 1.78 -22.93
N HIS A 34 -3.06 0.75 -23.16
CA HIS A 34 -3.53 -0.63 -23.05
C HIS A 34 -3.67 -0.97 -21.56
N LEU A 35 -4.83 -1.51 -21.15
CA LEU A 35 -5.01 -1.96 -19.78
C LEU A 35 -4.09 -3.15 -19.55
N THR A 36 -3.21 -3.04 -18.55
CA THR A 36 -2.32 -4.15 -18.23
C THR A 36 -3.13 -5.33 -17.69
N THR A 37 -2.68 -6.56 -17.95
CA THR A 37 -3.30 -7.78 -17.41
C THR A 37 -3.42 -7.74 -15.89
N ALA A 38 -2.45 -7.10 -15.21
CA ALA A 38 -2.45 -6.89 -13.76
C ALA A 38 -3.56 -5.95 -13.29
N ALA A 39 -3.92 -4.92 -14.07
CA ALA A 39 -5.04 -4.03 -13.74
C ALA A 39 -6.39 -4.72 -13.96
N ALA A 40 -6.49 -5.58 -14.98
CA ALA A 40 -7.72 -6.34 -15.24
C ALA A 40 -8.05 -7.35 -14.12
N VAL A 41 -7.02 -8.00 -13.54
CA VAL A 41 -7.21 -9.00 -12.48
C VAL A 41 -7.17 -8.43 -11.06
N ALA A 42 -6.93 -7.12 -10.90
CA ALA A 42 -6.67 -6.51 -9.59
C ALA A 42 -7.84 -6.69 -8.62
N THR A 43 -9.08 -6.50 -9.07
CA THR A 43 -10.27 -6.64 -8.23
C THR A 43 -10.46 -8.08 -7.75
N THR A 44 -10.25 -9.08 -8.61
CA THR A 44 -10.34 -10.49 -8.24
C THR A 44 -9.25 -10.87 -7.23
N VAL A 45 -8.03 -10.38 -7.44
CA VAL A 45 -6.90 -10.59 -6.52
C VAL A 45 -7.17 -9.95 -5.16
N GLU A 46 -7.69 -8.72 -5.13
CA GLU A 46 -8.05 -7.98 -3.92
C GLU A 46 -9.09 -8.74 -3.09
N GLN A 47 -10.21 -9.12 -3.71
CA GLN A 47 -11.29 -9.85 -3.04
C GLN A 47 -10.80 -11.18 -2.47
N THR A 48 -9.97 -11.89 -3.24
CA THR A 48 -9.40 -13.15 -2.78
C THR A 48 -8.51 -12.94 -1.57
N VAL A 49 -7.57 -11.99 -1.61
CA VAL A 49 -6.72 -11.66 -0.46
C VAL A 49 -7.56 -11.30 0.77
N GLN A 50 -8.57 -10.46 0.63
CA GLN A 50 -9.44 -10.07 1.75
C GLN A 50 -10.16 -11.29 2.36
N SER A 51 -10.72 -12.16 1.53
CA SER A 51 -11.41 -13.37 2.00
C SER A 51 -10.47 -14.33 2.73
N MET A 52 -9.23 -14.46 2.24
CA MET A 52 -8.24 -15.37 2.80
C MET A 52 -7.63 -14.83 4.09
N SER A 53 -7.29 -13.53 4.11
CA SER A 53 -6.80 -12.85 5.31
C SER A 53 -7.85 -12.81 6.42
N ALA A 54 -9.15 -12.72 6.11
CA ALA A 54 -10.20 -12.72 7.12
C ALA A 54 -10.29 -14.04 7.92
N VAL A 55 -9.84 -15.15 7.34
CA VAL A 55 -9.83 -16.47 7.99
C VAL A 55 -8.51 -16.72 8.73
N ALA A 56 -7.43 -16.05 8.33
CA ALA A 56 -6.11 -16.22 8.93
C ALA A 56 -6.02 -15.56 10.31
N ALA A 57 -5.30 -16.19 11.24
CA ALA A 57 -5.19 -15.74 12.63
C ALA A 57 -4.55 -14.34 12.77
N HIS A 58 -3.65 -13.97 11.87
CA HIS A 58 -2.96 -12.68 11.86
C HIS A 58 -3.17 -11.91 10.54
N GLY A 59 -4.18 -12.26 9.75
CA GLY A 59 -4.47 -11.60 8.48
C GLY A 59 -3.46 -11.88 7.36
N GLU A 60 -2.63 -12.91 7.50
CA GLU A 60 -1.58 -13.27 6.55
C GLU A 60 -2.14 -14.01 5.33
N CYS A 61 -1.61 -13.68 4.14
CA CYS A 61 -1.97 -14.38 2.91
C CYS A 61 -0.81 -14.35 1.90
N SER A 62 -0.38 -15.50 1.37
CA SER A 62 0.73 -15.52 0.40
C SER A 62 0.24 -15.25 -1.03
N ALA A 63 1.03 -14.53 -1.83
CA ALA A 63 0.70 -14.30 -3.24
C ALA A 63 0.64 -15.61 -4.07
N ARG A 64 1.37 -16.65 -3.65
CA ARG A 64 1.29 -17.99 -4.27
C ARG A 64 -0.05 -18.66 -4.00
N GLU A 65 -0.53 -18.53 -2.78
CA GLU A 65 -1.82 -19.05 -2.37
C GLU A 65 -2.96 -18.35 -3.13
N VAL A 66 -2.91 -17.02 -3.22
CA VAL A 66 -3.85 -16.23 -4.03
C VAL A 66 -3.80 -16.65 -5.50
N SER A 67 -2.60 -16.91 -6.04
CA SER A 67 -2.43 -17.41 -7.41
C SER A 67 -3.11 -18.76 -7.61
N ARG A 68 -2.97 -19.68 -6.65
CA ARG A 68 -3.64 -20.99 -6.70
C ARG A 68 -5.16 -20.85 -6.64
N GLN A 69 -5.66 -19.97 -5.78
CA GLN A 69 -7.09 -19.78 -5.57
C GLN A 69 -7.78 -19.07 -6.75
N THR A 70 -7.09 -18.10 -7.37
CA THR A 70 -7.63 -17.31 -8.49
C THR A 70 -7.34 -17.90 -9.87
N GLY A 71 -6.39 -18.83 -9.99
CA GLY A 71 -5.86 -19.32 -11.26
C GLY A 71 -5.03 -18.27 -12.03
N VAL A 72 -4.82 -17.08 -11.46
CA VAL A 72 -3.99 -16.03 -12.05
C VAL A 72 -2.52 -16.36 -11.81
N SER A 73 -1.67 -16.14 -12.82
CA SER A 73 -0.22 -16.37 -12.65
C SER A 73 0.36 -15.56 -11.48
N TYR A 74 1.30 -16.15 -10.75
CA TYR A 74 1.97 -15.50 -9.62
C TYR A 74 2.52 -14.11 -9.97
N GLY A 75 3.13 -13.93 -11.15
CA GLY A 75 3.67 -12.64 -11.58
C GLY A 75 2.58 -11.58 -11.80
N SER A 76 1.41 -11.98 -12.29
CA SER A 76 0.27 -11.08 -12.43
C SER A 76 -0.35 -10.73 -11.07
N VAL A 77 -0.46 -11.68 -10.15
CA VAL A 77 -0.87 -11.44 -8.77
C VAL A 77 0.09 -10.44 -8.11
N TRP A 78 1.40 -10.68 -8.20
CA TRP A 78 2.40 -9.78 -7.63
C TRP A 78 2.32 -8.36 -8.22
N LYS A 79 2.17 -8.23 -9.55
CA LYS A 79 1.98 -6.92 -10.19
C LYS A 79 0.68 -6.25 -9.75
N ALA A 80 -0.42 -7.00 -9.64
CA ALA A 80 -1.70 -6.49 -9.17
C ALA A 80 -1.57 -5.93 -7.74
N LEU A 81 -0.99 -6.71 -6.82
CA LEU A 81 -0.73 -6.28 -5.45
C LEU A 81 0.20 -5.07 -5.40
N ARG A 82 1.38 -5.15 -6.03
CA ARG A 82 2.45 -4.17 -5.84
C ARG A 82 2.27 -2.89 -6.65
N ILE A 83 1.77 -2.99 -7.88
CA ILE A 83 1.70 -1.89 -8.84
C ILE A 83 0.30 -1.27 -8.85
N THR A 84 -0.76 -2.09 -8.90
CA THR A 84 -2.13 -1.59 -9.00
C THR A 84 -2.70 -1.22 -7.63
N LEU A 85 -2.71 -2.18 -6.69
CA LEU A 85 -3.30 -2.02 -5.35
C LEU A 85 -2.38 -1.30 -4.37
N LYS A 86 -1.09 -1.16 -4.70
CA LYS A 86 -0.06 -0.56 -3.83
C LYS A 86 0.00 -1.24 -2.46
N TRP A 87 -0.12 -2.56 -2.47
CA TRP A 87 0.00 -3.42 -1.31
C TRP A 87 1.42 -3.96 -1.21
N TYR A 88 2.03 -3.75 -0.06
CA TYR A 88 3.44 -4.07 0.20
C TYR A 88 3.50 -5.12 1.31
N PRO A 89 4.31 -6.18 1.16
CA PRO A 89 4.59 -7.06 2.29
C PRO A 89 5.22 -6.24 3.42
N TYR A 90 4.70 -6.40 4.62
CA TYR A 90 5.35 -5.93 5.85
C TYR A 90 5.49 -7.10 6.81
N LYS A 91 6.58 -7.07 7.59
CA LYS A 91 6.82 -8.05 8.65
C LYS A 91 6.36 -7.44 9.97
N LEU A 92 5.28 -7.97 10.54
CA LEU A 92 4.92 -7.67 11.92
C LEU A 92 5.94 -8.33 12.84
N GLN A 93 6.61 -7.54 13.66
CA GLN A 93 7.52 -8.03 14.69
C GLN A 93 6.89 -7.81 16.06
N HIS A 94 6.68 -8.89 16.80
CA HIS A 94 6.34 -8.79 18.21
C HIS A 94 7.64 -8.62 19.00
N LYS A 95 7.86 -7.42 19.56
CA LYS A 95 9.11 -7.12 20.30
C LYS A 95 9.13 -7.72 21.71
N GLN A 96 7.97 -7.98 22.31
CA GLN A 96 7.86 -8.49 23.66
C GLN A 96 6.54 -9.25 23.80
N GLU A 97 6.62 -10.53 24.18
CA GLU A 97 5.46 -11.33 24.55
C GLU A 97 4.70 -10.70 25.72
N LEU A 98 3.39 -10.49 25.53
CA LEU A 98 2.51 -9.98 26.56
C LEU A 98 2.10 -11.10 27.51
N LYS A 99 2.40 -10.92 28.80
CA LYS A 99 1.90 -11.83 29.84
C LYS A 99 0.41 -11.54 30.09
N PRO A 100 -0.37 -12.53 30.55
CA PRO A 100 -1.79 -12.31 30.91
C PRO A 100 -2.09 -11.06 31.76
N PRO A 101 -1.31 -10.69 32.80
CA PRO A 101 -1.56 -9.46 33.57
C PRO A 101 -1.25 -8.17 32.81
N ASP A 102 -0.43 -8.21 31.75
CA ASP A 102 0.00 -7.03 31.01
C ASP A 102 -1.16 -6.42 30.23
N PHE A 103 -2.16 -7.21 29.82
CA PHE A 103 -3.32 -6.73 29.05
C PHE A 103 -4.12 -5.70 29.85
N ASP A 104 -4.47 -6.01 31.09
CA ASP A 104 -5.26 -5.13 31.96
C ASP A 104 -4.47 -3.89 32.37
N SER A 105 -3.18 -4.06 32.67
CA SER A 105 -2.30 -2.94 33.03
C SER A 105 -2.10 -1.97 31.86
N ARG A 106 -1.88 -2.48 30.64
CA ARG A 106 -1.74 -1.65 29.43
C ARG A 106 -3.05 -0.96 29.06
N ARG A 107 -4.18 -1.65 29.18
CA ARG A 107 -5.52 -1.07 28.94
C ARG A 107 -5.84 0.03 29.96
N GLY A 108 -5.54 -0.21 31.24
CA GLY A 108 -5.69 0.76 32.31
C GLY A 108 -4.85 2.02 32.08
N PHE A 109 -3.59 1.86 31.70
CA PHE A 109 -2.69 2.96 31.34
C PHE A 109 -3.22 3.76 30.14
N ALA A 110 -3.63 3.09 29.05
CA ALA A 110 -4.18 3.76 27.88
C ALA A 110 -5.45 4.59 28.20
N ASN A 111 -6.34 4.04 29.03
CA ASN A 111 -7.54 4.73 29.49
C ASN A 111 -7.22 5.92 30.41
N LEU A 112 -6.21 5.79 31.28
CA LEU A 112 -5.72 6.88 32.11
C LEU A 112 -5.16 8.01 31.25
N GLU A 113 -4.26 7.69 30.31
CA GLU A 113 -3.68 8.65 29.36
C GLU A 113 -4.76 9.38 28.53
N ALA A 114 -5.75 8.66 28.00
CA ALA A 114 -6.85 9.26 27.26
C ALA A 114 -7.66 10.24 28.12
N ARG A 115 -7.87 9.92 29.41
CA ARG A 115 -8.56 10.79 30.37
C ARG A 115 -7.72 12.01 30.76
N LEU A 116 -6.41 11.83 30.91
CA LEU A 116 -5.47 12.91 31.22
C LEU A 116 -5.24 13.83 30.01
N ARG A 117 -5.36 13.37 28.76
CA ARG A 117 -5.31 14.25 27.58
C ARG A 117 -6.43 15.30 27.52
N ASN A 118 -7.56 15.06 28.21
CA ASN A 118 -8.64 16.04 28.37
C ASN A 118 -8.36 17.11 29.44
N ILE A 119 -7.29 16.95 30.23
CA ILE A 119 -6.85 17.89 31.26
C ILE A 119 -5.40 18.23 30.92
N ARG A 120 -5.14 19.37 30.27
CA ARG A 120 -3.83 19.83 29.77
C ARG A 120 -2.68 19.63 30.77
N VAL A 121 -2.14 18.42 30.85
CA VAL A 121 -0.94 18.03 31.60
C VAL A 121 -0.17 17.11 30.67
N VAL A 122 0.75 17.69 29.92
CA VAL A 122 1.74 16.94 29.16
C VAL A 122 2.71 16.37 30.19
N LEU A 123 2.72 15.05 30.35
CA LEU A 123 3.79 14.38 31.08
C LEU A 123 5.08 14.52 30.25
N ASP A 124 6.14 15.01 30.90
CA ASP A 124 7.42 15.35 30.28
C ASP A 124 8.03 14.17 29.49
N PRO A 125 8.36 14.32 28.20
CA PRO A 125 8.78 13.22 27.33
C PRO A 125 10.24 12.77 27.49
N TYR A 126 10.99 13.28 28.47
CA TYR A 126 12.46 13.11 28.54
C TYR A 126 13.00 12.18 29.64
N LYS A 127 12.18 11.35 30.29
CA LYS A 127 12.73 10.39 31.26
C LYS A 127 12.93 9.00 30.65
N THR A 128 14.22 8.74 30.40
CA THR A 128 14.97 7.49 30.26
C THR A 128 14.99 6.79 28.91
N LEU A 129 15.87 7.25 28.02
CA LEU A 129 16.50 6.42 26.98
C LEU A 129 18.01 6.37 27.26
N ASN A 130 18.46 5.37 28.01
CA ASN A 130 19.82 4.85 27.89
C ASN A 130 19.68 3.47 27.26
N ALA A 131 19.76 3.40 25.94
CA ALA A 131 19.84 2.16 25.20
C ALA A 131 21.01 2.30 24.23
N ASP A 132 22.09 1.61 24.58
CA ASP A 132 23.30 1.50 23.78
C ASP A 132 22.95 0.99 22.36
N LEU A 133 23.44 1.74 21.37
CA LEU A 133 23.35 1.41 19.96
C LEU A 133 24.38 0.32 19.63
N HIS A 134 23.90 -0.92 19.41
CA HIS A 134 24.62 -1.86 18.56
C HIS A 134 23.72 -2.29 17.39
N LEU A 135 24.04 -1.70 16.24
CA LEU A 135 23.46 -2.00 14.93
C LEU A 135 24.14 -3.26 14.38
N ASP A 136 23.58 -4.43 14.67
CA ASP A 136 23.95 -5.64 13.94
C ASP A 136 22.98 -5.86 12.76
N ALA A 137 23.58 -5.94 11.58
CA ALA A 137 22.94 -6.06 10.28
C ALA A 137 22.19 -7.39 10.14
N PHE A 138 20.86 -7.36 10.15
CA PHE A 138 20.05 -8.54 9.89
C PHE A 138 19.85 -8.80 8.40
N HIS A 139 20.41 -9.93 7.96
CA HIS A 139 20.30 -10.53 6.65
C HIS A 139 18.85 -10.89 6.28
N TYR A 140 18.54 -10.66 5.01
CA TYR A 140 17.28 -10.89 4.32
C TYR A 140 17.01 -12.39 4.11
N LYS A 141 15.80 -12.88 4.43
CA LYS A 141 15.17 -14.02 3.77
C LYS A 141 13.66 -14.11 4.04
N ASP A 142 12.95 -14.22 2.92
CA ASP A 142 11.65 -14.81 2.65
C ASP A 142 10.33 -14.06 2.99
N ASP A 143 9.52 -13.99 1.93
CA ASP A 143 8.34 -13.17 1.69
C ASP A 143 7.06 -13.71 2.37
N MET A 144 6.43 -12.88 3.21
CA MET A 144 5.03 -13.04 3.61
C MET A 144 4.32 -11.68 3.52
N ILE A 145 3.18 -11.65 2.83
CA ILE A 145 2.36 -10.45 2.62
C ILE A 145 1.19 -10.54 3.61
N SER A 146 1.23 -9.77 4.70
CA SER A 146 0.03 -9.47 5.49
C SER A 146 -0.51 -8.10 5.07
N LEU A 147 -1.83 -7.91 5.06
CA LEU A 147 -2.49 -6.64 4.78
C LEU A 147 -3.55 -6.37 5.83
N HIS A 148 -3.48 -5.19 6.44
CA HIS A 148 -4.63 -4.55 7.05
C HIS A 148 -4.52 -3.03 6.87
N PRO A 149 -5.52 -2.37 6.24
CA PRO A 149 -5.78 -0.96 6.45
C PRO A 149 -6.70 -0.79 7.68
N SER A 150 -6.52 0.34 8.37
CA SER A 150 -7.34 0.92 9.47
C SER A 150 -8.69 0.27 9.76
N VAL A 151 -8.92 -0.16 11.01
CA VAL A 151 -9.90 0.40 11.97
C VAL A 151 -9.56 -0.19 13.34
N PHE A 152 -9.02 0.63 14.25
CA PHE A 152 -9.08 0.37 15.70
C PHE A 152 -10.06 1.40 16.26
N ILE A 153 -11.25 0.94 16.65
CA ILE A 153 -12.13 1.54 17.66
C ILE A 153 -12.21 0.52 18.79
#